data_AF-A0A3D1A3X9-F1
#
_entry.id   AF-A0A3D1A3X9-F1
#
_cell.length_a   1.000
_cell.length_b   1.000
_cell.length_c   1.000
_cell.angle_alpha   90.00
_cell.angle_beta   90.00
_cell.angle_gamma   90.00
#
_symmetry.space_group_name_H-M   'P 1'
#
loop_
_entity.id
_entity.type
_entity.pdbx_description
1 polymer ?
#
loop_
_entity_poly.entity_id
_entity_poly.type
_entity_poly.pdbx_seq_one_letter_code
_entity_poly.pdbx_strand_id
1 'polypeptide(L)'
;PAVEAVLNGEKPYTSGAEWLGRYLLKDRWVIAVAGTHGKTSTTSMIAWILDSAGLFPGFLIGGVPQNFGNSSRLGKAPFFVLEADEYDTSYFDRRSKFLHYQPRTLVLNNLEFDHADIFK
;
A
#
# COMPACT_ATOMS: atom_id res chain seq x y z
N PRO A 1 -0.60 -1.16 26.40
CA PRO A 1 -0.68 0.16 27.09
C PRO A 1 -1.11 1.33 26.19
N ALA A 2 -0.51 1.49 25.00
CA ALA A 2 -0.82 2.62 24.11
C ALA A 2 -2.25 2.56 23.52
N VAL A 3 -2.68 1.40 23.05
CA VAL A 3 -4.04 1.20 22.51
C VAL A 3 -5.09 1.44 23.60
N GLU A 4 -4.95 0.81 24.76
CA GLU A 4 -5.83 1.04 25.92
C GLU A 4 -5.93 2.52 26.31
N ALA A 5 -4.83 3.27 26.28
CA ALA A 5 -4.84 4.69 26.60
C ALA A 5 -5.59 5.54 25.55
N VAL A 6 -5.57 5.15 24.27
CA VAL A 6 -6.34 5.78 23.20
C VAL A 6 -7.83 5.50 23.39
N LEU A 7 -8.18 4.24 23.69
CA LEU A 7 -9.56 3.80 23.86
C LEU A 7 -10.20 4.39 25.13
N ASN A 8 -9.52 4.27 26.28
CA ASN A 8 -10.01 4.82 27.56
C ASN A 8 -10.11 6.35 27.55
N GLY A 9 -9.32 7.02 26.70
CA GLY A 9 -9.37 8.46 26.52
C GLY A 9 -10.33 8.92 25.41
N GLU A 10 -11.11 8.01 24.81
CA GLU A 10 -12.05 8.27 23.71
C GLU A 10 -11.43 9.08 22.55
N LYS A 11 -10.13 8.87 22.29
CA LYS A 11 -9.42 9.63 21.26
C LYS A 11 -9.80 9.11 19.87
N PRO A 12 -9.95 9.99 18.86
CA PRO A 12 -10.13 9.57 17.48
C PRO A 12 -8.95 8.70 17.02
N TYR A 13 -9.26 7.56 16.41
CA TYR A 13 -8.27 6.67 15.80
C TYR A 13 -8.80 6.13 14.47
N THR A 14 -7.89 5.68 13.61
CA THR A 14 -8.18 5.08 12.31
C THR A 14 -7.08 4.07 11.98
N SER A 15 -7.31 3.21 11.00
CA SER A 15 -6.28 2.29 10.53
C SER A 15 -5.23 3.02 9.69
N GLY A 16 -4.03 2.47 9.61
CA GLY A 16 -2.97 3.03 8.77
C GLY A 16 -3.37 3.06 7.28
N ALA A 17 -4.05 2.02 6.79
CA ALA A 17 -4.49 1.96 5.39
C ALA A 17 -5.59 2.99 5.08
N GLU A 18 -6.57 3.16 5.97
CA GLU A 18 -7.61 4.18 5.82
C GLU A 18 -7.01 5.59 5.85
N TRP A 19 -6.09 5.85 6.79
CA TRP A 19 -5.39 7.14 6.85
C TRP A 19 -4.60 7.41 5.56
N LEU A 20 -3.85 6.41 5.08
CA LEU A 20 -3.09 6.51 3.83
C LEU A 20 -4.01 6.81 2.64
N GLY A 21 -5.09 6.05 2.50
CA GLY A 21 -6.12 6.25 1.49
C GLY A 21 -6.72 7.66 1.53
N ARG A 22 -7.20 8.07 2.69
CA ARG A 22 -7.94 9.32 2.89
C ARG A 22 -7.07 10.57 2.74
N TYR A 23 -5.85 10.56 3.26
CA TYR A 23 -5.04 11.77 3.41
C TYR A 23 -3.89 11.88 2.42
N LEU A 24 -3.38 10.74 1.92
CA LEU A 24 -2.20 10.74 1.05
C LEU A 24 -2.56 10.34 -0.40
N LEU A 25 -3.38 9.30 -0.56
CA LEU A 25 -3.66 8.70 -1.87
C LEU A 25 -4.84 9.32 -2.61
N LYS A 26 -5.78 9.98 -1.91
CA LYS A 26 -7.03 10.50 -2.47
C LYS A 26 -6.90 11.31 -3.77
N ASP A 27 -5.81 12.07 -3.90
CA ASP A 27 -5.56 12.99 -5.03
C ASP A 27 -4.45 12.46 -5.95
N ARG A 28 -4.09 11.16 -5.83
CA ARG A 28 -3.02 10.51 -6.59
C ARG A 28 -3.59 9.53 -7.61
N TRP A 29 -2.85 9.34 -8.71
CA TRP A 29 -3.03 8.20 -9.58
C TRP A 29 -2.37 6.98 -8.94
N VAL A 30 -3.18 6.21 -8.21
CA VAL A 30 -2.72 5.03 -7.48
C VAL A 30 -2.53 3.85 -8.42
N ILE A 31 -1.32 3.29 -8.39
CA ILE A 31 -0.94 2.02 -9.03
C ILE A 31 -0.72 1.00 -7.92
N ALA A 32 -1.69 0.09 -7.76
CA ALA A 32 -1.68 -0.95 -6.76
C ALA A 32 -1.16 -2.26 -7.37
N VAL A 33 -0.20 -2.90 -6.71
CA VAL A 33 0.33 -4.20 -7.10
C VAL A 33 -0.09 -5.26 -6.09
N ALA A 34 -0.96 -6.16 -6.50
CA ALA A 34 -1.51 -7.24 -5.69
C ALA A 34 -1.16 -8.61 -6.26
N GLY A 35 -1.33 -9.64 -5.44
CA GLY A 35 -1.10 -11.05 -5.77
C GLY A 35 -0.26 -11.75 -4.71
N THR A 36 -0.33 -13.07 -4.66
CA THR A 36 0.33 -13.89 -3.63
C THR A 36 1.85 -13.67 -3.61
N HIS A 37 2.47 -13.61 -4.79
CA HIS A 37 3.92 -13.48 -4.94
C HIS A 37 4.35 -12.31 -5.84
N GLY A 38 5.58 -11.83 -5.63
CA GLY A 38 6.23 -10.86 -6.52
C GLY A 38 5.77 -9.41 -6.37
N LYS A 39 4.91 -9.09 -5.39
CA LYS A 39 4.41 -7.73 -5.14
C LYS A 39 5.55 -6.71 -5.00
N THR A 40 6.51 -6.98 -4.11
CA THR A 40 7.63 -6.07 -3.83
C THR A 40 8.51 -5.82 -5.06
N SER A 41 8.86 -6.88 -5.79
CA SER A 41 9.68 -6.77 -7.01
C SER A 41 8.95 -6.01 -8.11
N THR A 42 7.68 -6.34 -8.37
CA THR A 42 6.89 -5.65 -9.41
C THR A 42 6.64 -4.19 -9.06
N THR A 43 6.33 -3.87 -7.80
CA THR A 43 6.15 -2.48 -7.31
C THR A 43 7.44 -1.67 -7.50
N SER A 44 8.58 -2.27 -7.16
CA SER A 44 9.90 -1.65 -7.36
C SER A 44 10.19 -1.38 -8.82
N MET A 45 9.91 -2.33 -9.72
CA MET A 45 10.10 -2.17 -11.16
C MET A 45 9.22 -1.06 -11.75
N ILE A 46 7.93 -1.00 -11.37
CA ILE A 46 7.02 0.05 -11.83
C ILE A 46 7.48 1.44 -11.35
N ALA A 47 7.84 1.56 -10.06
CA ALA A 47 8.36 2.80 -9.51
C ALA A 47 9.64 3.25 -10.27
N TRP A 48 10.54 2.32 -10.58
CA TRP A 48 11.75 2.61 -11.33
C TRP A 48 11.49 3.05 -12.78
N ILE A 49 10.56 2.39 -13.47
CA ILE A 49 10.18 2.77 -14.85
C ILE A 49 9.63 4.20 -14.88
N LEU A 50 8.73 4.54 -13.97
CA LEU A 50 8.15 5.88 -13.88
C LEU A 50 9.20 6.94 -13.52
N ASP A 51 10.11 6.63 -12.58
CA ASP A 51 11.20 7.53 -12.22
C ASP A 51 12.17 7.76 -13.39
N SER A 52 12.56 6.68 -14.08
CA SER A 52 13.42 6.72 -15.27
C SER A 52 12.79 7.50 -16.43
N ALA A 53 11.46 7.53 -16.52
CA ALA A 53 10.72 8.35 -17.46
C ALA A 53 10.60 9.83 -17.05
N GLY A 54 11.24 10.25 -15.94
CA GLY A 54 11.17 11.62 -15.42
C GLY A 54 9.83 11.96 -14.76
N LEU A 55 9.03 10.95 -14.40
CA LEU A 55 7.71 11.15 -13.78
C LEU A 55 7.78 11.16 -12.25
N PHE A 56 8.94 11.08 -11.61
CA PHE A 56 9.14 11.28 -10.16
C PHE A 56 7.99 10.76 -9.25
N PRO A 57 7.68 9.45 -9.31
CA PRO A 57 6.53 8.88 -8.60
C PRO A 57 6.72 8.89 -7.08
N GLY A 58 5.60 8.93 -6.37
CA GLY A 58 5.56 8.50 -4.98
C GLY A 58 5.48 6.97 -4.90
N PHE A 59 5.98 6.39 -3.82
CA PHE A 59 5.85 4.96 -3.60
C PHE A 59 5.88 4.56 -2.12
N LEU A 60 5.30 3.40 -1.82
CA LEU A 60 5.40 2.69 -0.56
C LEU A 60 5.62 1.19 -0.84
N ILE A 61 6.83 0.71 -0.57
CA ILE A 61 7.32 -0.62 -0.93
C ILE A 61 7.73 -1.34 0.36
N GLY A 62 7.39 -2.61 0.50
CA GLY A 62 7.70 -3.47 1.66
C GLY A 62 9.18 -3.84 1.78
N GLY A 63 10.02 -3.37 0.87
CA GLY A 63 11.47 -3.48 0.88
C GLY A 63 12.13 -2.20 0.36
N VAL A 64 13.47 -2.15 0.40
CA VAL A 64 14.25 -1.00 -0.10
C VAL A 64 14.75 -1.32 -1.52
N PRO A 65 14.20 -0.72 -2.58
CA PRO A 65 14.73 -0.91 -3.91
C PRO A 65 16.12 -0.26 -4.01
N GLN A 66 17.08 -1.00 -4.56
CA GLN A 66 18.47 -0.55 -4.65
C GLN A 66 18.63 0.74 -5.45
N ASN A 67 17.78 0.97 -6.45
CA ASN A 67 17.79 2.18 -7.26
C ASN A 67 17.39 3.47 -6.49
N PHE A 68 16.69 3.34 -5.36
CA PHE A 68 16.17 4.48 -4.59
C PHE A 68 16.82 4.66 -3.22
N GLY A 69 17.29 3.57 -2.59
CA GLY A 69 17.89 3.60 -1.24
C GLY A 69 16.90 3.87 -0.10
N ASN A 70 15.61 4.01 -0.39
CA ASN A 70 14.52 4.10 0.60
C ASN A 70 13.32 3.25 0.16
N SER A 71 12.51 2.82 1.13
CA SER A 71 11.29 2.02 0.88
C SER A 71 10.06 2.88 0.61
N SER A 72 10.14 4.19 0.85
CA SER A 72 9.02 5.10 0.59
C SER A 72 9.49 6.49 0.19
N ARG A 73 8.68 7.14 -0.64
CA ARG A 73 8.89 8.50 -1.14
C ARG A 73 7.54 9.13 -1.49
N LEU A 74 7.33 10.41 -1.19
CA LEU A 74 6.07 11.09 -1.55
C LEU A 74 5.94 11.38 -3.05
N GLY A 75 7.05 11.61 -3.73
CA GLY A 75 7.08 11.99 -5.15
C GLY A 75 6.47 13.37 -5.44
N LYS A 76 6.63 13.83 -6.68
CA LYS A 76 6.12 15.14 -7.14
C LYS A 76 5.01 15.03 -8.19
N ALA A 77 4.89 13.87 -8.83
CA ALA A 77 3.87 13.60 -9.83
C ALA A 77 2.60 13.01 -9.21
N PRO A 78 1.48 12.98 -9.96
CA PRO A 78 0.26 12.33 -9.49
C PRO A 78 0.45 10.84 -9.21
N PHE A 79 1.42 10.16 -9.82
CA PHE A 79 1.60 8.71 -9.67
C PHE A 79 2.06 8.32 -8.27
N PHE A 80 1.37 7.34 -7.69
CA PHE A 80 1.76 6.69 -6.44
C PHE A 80 1.71 5.17 -6.59
N VAL A 81 2.84 4.49 -6.40
CA VAL A 81 2.97 3.04 -6.58
C VAL A 81 3.05 2.36 -5.22
N LEU A 82 2.19 1.39 -4.93
CA LEU A 82 2.28 0.66 -3.69
C LEU A 82 1.89 -0.82 -3.81
N GLU A 83 2.38 -1.59 -2.85
CA GLU A 83 1.95 -2.96 -2.64
C GLU A 83 0.53 -2.96 -2.06
N ALA A 84 -0.38 -3.60 -2.78
CA ALA A 84 -1.75 -3.83 -2.38
C ALA A 84 -1.85 -5.23 -1.79
N ASP A 85 -1.53 -5.28 -0.51
CA ASP A 85 -1.50 -6.50 0.28
C ASP A 85 -2.91 -6.98 0.62
N GLU A 86 -3.14 -8.29 0.47
CA GLU A 86 -4.43 -8.95 0.66
C GLU A 86 -4.86 -9.07 2.13
N TYR A 87 -3.92 -8.92 3.06
CA TYR A 87 -4.15 -9.09 4.50
C TYR A 87 -5.11 -8.05 5.11
N ASP A 88 -5.68 -8.42 6.25
CA ASP A 88 -6.53 -7.56 7.09
C ASP A 88 -5.90 -6.18 7.34
N THR A 89 -6.73 -5.14 7.24
CA THR A 89 -6.31 -3.75 7.39
C THR A 89 -5.89 -3.41 8.83
N SER A 90 -6.60 -3.93 9.83
CA SER A 90 -6.29 -3.74 11.26
C SER A 90 -7.11 -4.68 12.14
N TYR A 91 -6.83 -4.73 13.44
CA TYR A 91 -7.60 -5.59 14.38
C TYR A 91 -9.11 -5.28 14.40
N PHE A 92 -9.52 -4.08 13.99
CA PHE A 92 -10.92 -3.61 13.92
C PHE A 92 -11.43 -3.42 12.48
N ASP A 93 -10.61 -3.67 11.46
CA ASP A 93 -11.00 -3.66 10.05
C ASP A 93 -10.42 -4.89 9.33
N ARG A 94 -11.25 -5.93 9.23
CA ARG A 94 -10.91 -7.20 8.55
C ARG A 94 -11.07 -7.14 7.03
N ARG A 95 -11.22 -5.94 6.45
CA ARG A 95 -11.19 -5.78 4.99
C ARG A 95 -9.75 -5.71 4.53
N SER A 96 -9.46 -6.22 3.33
CA SER A 96 -8.13 -6.11 2.73
C SER A 96 -7.71 -4.65 2.55
N LYS A 97 -6.44 -4.34 2.83
CA LYS A 97 -5.86 -2.98 2.77
C LYS A 97 -6.10 -2.27 1.44
N PHE A 98 -6.09 -3.03 0.33
CA PHE A 98 -6.26 -2.46 -1.00
C PHE A 98 -7.60 -1.75 -1.23
N LEU A 99 -8.65 -2.10 -0.48
CA LEU A 99 -9.96 -1.42 -0.57
C LEU A 99 -9.89 0.04 -0.14
N HIS A 100 -8.92 0.40 0.71
CA HIS A 100 -8.69 1.77 1.13
C HIS A 100 -7.92 2.60 0.09
N TYR A 101 -7.28 1.95 -0.89
CA TYR A 101 -6.34 2.60 -1.79
C TYR A 101 -6.97 3.10 -3.09
N GLN A 102 -8.19 2.69 -3.41
CA GLN A 102 -8.96 3.10 -4.60
C GLN A 102 -8.09 3.20 -5.88
N PRO A 103 -7.43 2.08 -6.28
CA PRO A 103 -6.45 2.13 -7.35
C PRO A 103 -7.09 2.50 -8.68
N ARG A 104 -6.40 3.36 -9.44
CA ARG A 104 -6.75 3.67 -10.83
C ARG A 104 -6.09 2.71 -11.82
N THR A 105 -5.02 2.06 -11.38
CA THR A 105 -4.36 0.96 -12.08
C THR A 105 -4.12 -0.16 -11.07
N LEU A 106 -4.66 -1.35 -11.34
CA LEU A 106 -4.45 -2.54 -10.52
C LEU A 106 -3.65 -3.55 -11.32
N VAL A 107 -2.53 -3.98 -10.75
CA VAL A 107 -1.74 -5.12 -11.24
C VAL A 107 -2.10 -6.32 -10.37
N LEU A 108 -2.62 -7.38 -10.99
CA LEU A 108 -2.84 -8.67 -10.36
C LEU A 108 -1.76 -9.62 -10.87
N ASN A 109 -0.71 -9.86 -10.08
CA ASN A 109 0.42 -10.70 -10.50
C ASN A 109 0.02 -12.18 -10.65
N ASN A 110 -0.54 -12.75 -9.58
CA ASN A 110 -0.96 -14.15 -9.46
C ASN A 110 -2.00 -14.25 -8.34
N LEU A 111 -2.75 -15.35 -8.35
CA LEU A 111 -3.74 -15.65 -7.32
C LEU A 111 -3.65 -17.14 -6.98
N GLU A 112 -3.00 -17.41 -5.87
CA GLU A 112 -2.84 -18.76 -5.32
C GLU A 112 -3.47 -18.84 -3.93
N PHE A 113 -4.02 -20.01 -3.61
CA PHE A 113 -4.61 -20.28 -2.30
C PHE A 113 -3.52 -20.61 -1.27
N ASP A 114 -2.73 -19.60 -0.92
CA ASP A 114 -1.58 -19.73 0.00
C ASP A 114 -1.92 -19.25 1.44
N HIS A 115 -3.07 -18.62 1.62
CA HIS A 115 -3.53 -18.04 2.90
C HIS A 115 -4.81 -18.70 3.40
N ALA A 116 -4.82 -20.03 3.44
CA ALA A 116 -5.95 -20.85 3.88
C ALA A 116 -6.33 -20.63 5.36
N ASP A 117 -5.43 -20.06 6.15
CA ASP A 117 -5.62 -19.69 7.55
C ASP A 117 -6.40 -18.37 7.72
N ILE A 118 -6.38 -17.49 6.72
CA ILE A 118 -7.02 -16.17 6.74
C ILE A 118 -8.29 -16.15 5.89
N PHE A 119 -8.29 -16.83 4.74
CA PHE A 119 -9.41 -16.84 3.78
C PHE A 119 -10.02 -18.25 3.66
N LYS A 120 -11.35 -18.34 3.80
CA LYS A 120 -12.15 -19.58 3.65
C LYS A 120 -12.88 -19.64 2.32
#